data_AF-A0A949Y1G9-F1
#
_entry.id   AF-A0A949Y1G9-F1
#
_cell.length_a   1.000
_cell.length_b   1.000
_cell.length_c   1.000
_cell.angle_alpha   90.00
_cell.angle_beta   90.00
_cell.angle_gamma   90.00
#
_symmetry.space_group_name_H-M   'P 1'
#
loop_
_entity.id
_entity.type
_entity.pdbx_description
1 polymer ?
#
loop_
_entity_poly.entity_id
_entity_poly.type
_entity_poly.pdbx_seq_one_letter_code
_entity_poly.pdbx_strand_id
1 'polypeptide(L)'
;MKVSALRIIASPAPSASVCDAVFDAFEECPVVLPVVVDADVDCAIWNAAAPGDWHTPFLAAASALRAAPETHTFLFAVEGGEAAVDEKLASQVGDRLGSRIEAVVRDAPASQWMSRCPIGLWLDGFGARQQQAGDTRAAAIEFGEPTALVKIELPGLPGDALHRVCRAAGSESSGLLHIGAYPGISRKSGTPFALLQCSDGKKSPLHRALALLDIEANRFGATIGRASVWSFLPLADVLGTLAARMPLSAAAAQVIETHLERSGR
;
A
#
# COMPACT_ATOMS: atom_id res chain seq x y z
N MET A 1 3.75 21.68 -2.25
CA MET A 1 4.02 20.32 -1.73
C MET A 1 5.02 19.63 -2.65
N LYS A 2 6.13 19.13 -2.10
CA LYS A 2 7.09 18.32 -2.86
C LYS A 2 6.63 16.85 -2.79
N VAL A 3 5.96 16.40 -3.84
CA VAL A 3 5.52 15.00 -3.96
C VAL A 3 6.71 14.16 -4.40
N SER A 4 6.91 13.04 -3.74
CA SER A 4 7.94 12.06 -4.08
C SER A 4 7.35 10.84 -4.77
N ALA A 5 6.14 10.43 -4.38
CA ALA A 5 5.46 9.28 -4.97
C ALA A 5 3.94 9.45 -5.02
N LEU A 6 3.34 8.73 -5.96
CA LEU A 6 1.90 8.55 -6.10
C LEU A 6 1.60 7.06 -5.98
N ARG A 7 0.47 6.75 -5.33
CA ARG A 7 -0.08 5.40 -5.31
C ARG A 7 -1.57 5.45 -5.58
N ILE A 8 -2.06 4.47 -6.34
CA ILE A 8 -3.49 4.22 -6.46
C ILE A 8 -3.73 2.75 -6.19
N ILE A 9 -4.73 2.45 -5.36
CA ILE A 9 -5.24 1.09 -5.12
C ILE A 9 -6.70 1.08 -5.56
N ALA A 10 -7.05 0.13 -6.43
CA ALA A 10 -8.43 -0.15 -6.80
C ALA A 10 -8.80 -1.57 -6.36
N SER A 11 -9.98 -1.72 -5.75
CA SER A 11 -10.51 -3.00 -5.27
C SER A 11 -12.02 -3.05 -5.51
N PRO A 12 -12.57 -4.06 -6.21
CA PRO A 12 -11.90 -5.17 -6.90
C PRO A 12 -10.83 -4.74 -7.92
N ALA A 13 -10.02 -5.69 -8.42
CA ALA A 13 -9.08 -5.39 -9.49
C ALA A 13 -9.87 -5.01 -10.78
N PRO A 14 -9.61 -3.85 -11.41
CA PRO A 14 -10.26 -3.49 -12.66
C PRO A 14 -9.87 -4.42 -13.81
N SER A 15 -10.62 -4.35 -14.92
CA SER A 15 -10.26 -5.07 -16.15
C SER A 15 -8.88 -4.63 -16.67
N ALA A 16 -8.18 -5.52 -17.37
CA ALA A 16 -6.86 -5.24 -17.96
C ALA A 16 -6.80 -3.91 -18.74
N SER A 17 -7.81 -3.62 -19.58
CA SER A 17 -7.85 -2.37 -20.35
C SER A 17 -7.90 -1.10 -19.49
N VAL A 18 -8.52 -1.16 -18.30
CA VAL A 18 -8.52 -0.05 -17.34
C VAL A 18 -7.15 0.03 -16.66
N CYS A 19 -6.54 -1.11 -16.33
CA CYS A 19 -5.21 -1.14 -15.76
C CYS A 19 -4.15 -0.55 -16.69
N ASP A 20 -4.22 -0.87 -17.97
CA ASP A 20 -3.33 -0.35 -19.00
C ASP A 20 -3.52 1.16 -19.17
N ALA A 21 -4.77 1.64 -19.22
CA ALA A 21 -5.05 3.08 -19.33
C ALA A 21 -4.54 3.89 -18.13
N VAL A 22 -4.61 3.34 -16.91
CA VAL A 22 -4.03 3.97 -15.71
C VAL A 22 -2.51 3.95 -15.75
N PHE A 23 -1.91 2.87 -16.25
CA PHE A 23 -0.46 2.77 -16.42
C PHE A 23 0.05 3.79 -17.45
N ASP A 24 -0.62 3.89 -18.60
CA ASP A 24 -0.32 4.86 -19.66
C ASP A 24 -0.46 6.31 -19.14
N ALA A 25 -1.43 6.57 -18.27
CA ALA A 25 -1.57 7.89 -17.63
C ALA A 25 -0.35 8.29 -16.78
N PHE A 26 0.39 7.31 -16.24
CA PHE A 26 1.64 7.55 -15.51
C PHE A 26 2.89 7.57 -16.40
N GLU A 27 2.79 7.40 -17.73
CA GLU A 27 3.95 7.30 -18.61
C GLU A 27 4.88 8.53 -18.54
N GLU A 28 4.32 9.70 -18.25
CA GLU A 28 5.07 10.96 -18.06
C GLU A 28 5.80 11.05 -16.71
N CYS A 29 5.53 10.13 -15.77
CA CYS A 29 6.26 10.07 -14.51
C CYS A 29 7.67 9.48 -14.73
N PRO A 30 8.72 10.03 -14.08
CA PRO A 30 10.10 9.55 -14.26
C PRO A 30 10.32 8.06 -13.97
N VAL A 31 9.59 7.51 -12.99
CA VAL A 31 9.63 6.09 -12.64
C VAL A 31 8.21 5.62 -12.41
N VAL A 32 7.82 4.56 -13.10
CA VAL A 32 6.55 3.87 -12.88
C VAL A 32 6.88 2.41 -12.59
N LEU A 33 6.37 1.88 -11.48
CA LEU A 33 6.51 0.45 -11.19
C LEU A 33 5.48 -0.34 -12.02
N PRO A 34 5.77 -1.61 -12.37
CA PRO A 34 4.77 -2.50 -12.91
C PRO A 34 3.52 -2.54 -12.02
N VAL A 35 2.34 -2.58 -12.64
CA VAL A 35 1.08 -2.73 -11.89
C VAL A 35 1.11 -4.03 -11.10
N VAL A 36 0.81 -3.95 -9.80
CA VAL A 36 0.64 -5.14 -8.97
C VAL A 36 -0.83 -5.51 -8.99
N VAL A 37 -1.16 -6.65 -9.59
CA VAL A 37 -2.49 -7.26 -9.51
C VAL A 37 -2.42 -8.41 -8.51
N ASP A 38 -3.05 -8.23 -7.37
CA ASP A 38 -3.01 -9.19 -6.27
C ASP A 38 -4.34 -9.94 -6.16
N ALA A 39 -4.34 -11.20 -6.62
CA ALA A 39 -5.54 -12.05 -6.61
C ALA A 39 -5.95 -12.52 -5.20
N ASP A 40 -5.07 -12.39 -4.19
CA ASP A 40 -5.43 -12.77 -2.83
C ASP A 40 -6.33 -11.72 -2.18
N VAL A 41 -6.16 -10.45 -2.55
CA VAL A 41 -6.97 -9.33 -2.04
C VAL A 41 -7.97 -8.82 -3.09
N ASP A 42 -7.84 -9.27 -4.34
CA ASP A 42 -8.62 -8.80 -5.48
C ASP A 42 -8.45 -7.29 -5.67
N CYS A 43 -7.20 -6.86 -5.84
CA CYS A 43 -6.89 -5.44 -6.07
C CYS A 43 -5.81 -5.23 -7.14
N ALA A 44 -5.79 -4.02 -7.69
CA ALA A 44 -4.74 -3.52 -8.56
C ALA A 44 -4.08 -2.29 -7.92
N ILE A 45 -2.75 -2.22 -8.01
CA ILE A 45 -1.95 -1.19 -7.37
C ILE A 45 -0.98 -0.58 -8.37
N TRP A 46 -1.04 0.74 -8.53
CA TRP A 46 -0.11 1.52 -9.35
C TRP A 46 0.76 2.38 -8.45
N ASN A 47 2.04 2.46 -8.75
CA ASN A 47 2.99 3.30 -8.04
C ASN A 47 3.85 4.06 -9.06
N ALA A 48 3.99 5.37 -8.86
CA ALA A 48 4.84 6.21 -9.67
C ALA A 48 5.66 7.17 -8.80
N ALA A 49 6.92 7.40 -9.15
CA ALA A 49 7.71 8.49 -8.56
C ALA A 49 7.35 9.79 -9.28
N ALA A 50 7.09 10.85 -8.53
CA ALA A 50 6.50 12.07 -9.10
C ALA A 50 7.14 13.37 -8.59
N PRO A 51 8.47 13.56 -8.75
CA PRO A 51 9.18 14.75 -8.27
C PRO A 51 8.89 16.05 -9.06
N GLY A 52 8.06 15.98 -10.12
CA GLY A 52 7.79 17.06 -11.07
C GLY A 52 6.29 17.39 -11.20
N ASP A 53 5.81 17.68 -12.42
CA ASP A 53 4.37 17.85 -12.66
C ASP A 53 3.65 16.50 -12.54
N TRP A 54 3.06 16.27 -11.37
CA TRP A 54 2.39 15.02 -11.02
C TRP A 54 0.87 15.12 -11.09
N HIS A 55 0.32 16.34 -11.16
CA HIS A 55 -1.13 16.56 -11.12
C HIS A 55 -1.80 16.03 -12.39
N THR A 56 -1.24 16.36 -13.55
CA THR A 56 -1.75 15.95 -14.86
C THR A 56 -1.85 14.42 -14.98
N PRO A 57 -0.77 13.64 -14.78
CA PRO A 57 -0.84 12.18 -14.88
C PRO A 57 -1.76 11.56 -13.81
N PHE A 58 -1.78 12.12 -12.60
CA PHE A 58 -2.66 11.64 -11.53
C PHE A 58 -4.15 11.84 -11.82
N LEU A 59 -4.54 13.01 -12.37
CA LEU A 59 -5.92 13.26 -12.79
C LEU A 59 -6.31 12.44 -14.03
N ALA A 60 -5.38 12.18 -14.95
CA ALA A 60 -5.60 11.29 -16.08
C ALA A 60 -5.87 9.84 -15.61
N ALA A 61 -5.09 9.35 -14.64
CA ALA A 61 -5.28 8.04 -14.00
C ALA A 61 -6.67 7.94 -13.33
N ALA A 62 -7.07 8.97 -12.57
CA ALA A 62 -8.41 9.02 -11.97
C ALA A 62 -9.52 8.98 -13.04
N SER A 63 -9.31 9.65 -14.19
CA SER A 63 -10.27 9.65 -15.29
C SER A 63 -10.37 8.28 -15.98
N ALA A 64 -9.27 7.52 -16.08
CA ALA A 64 -9.29 6.15 -16.59
C ALA A 64 -10.08 5.20 -15.67
N LEU A 65 -9.94 5.37 -14.35
CA LEU A 65 -10.67 4.58 -13.34
C LEU A 65 -12.19 4.81 -13.36
N ARG A 66 -12.67 5.88 -13.99
CA ARG A 66 -14.11 6.09 -14.20
C ARG A 66 -14.77 4.93 -14.94
N ALA A 67 -14.04 4.27 -15.85
CA ALA A 67 -14.55 3.13 -16.60
C ALA A 67 -14.76 1.85 -15.76
N ALA A 68 -14.19 1.78 -14.54
CA ALA A 68 -14.45 0.68 -13.62
C ALA A 68 -15.91 0.74 -13.08
N PRO A 69 -16.53 -0.42 -12.78
CA PRO A 69 -17.85 -0.49 -12.15
C PRO A 69 -17.98 0.32 -10.86
N GLU A 70 -19.18 0.80 -10.57
CA GLU A 70 -19.45 1.63 -9.37
C GLU A 70 -19.17 0.88 -8.05
N THR A 71 -19.19 -0.45 -8.05
CA THR A 71 -18.84 -1.26 -6.88
C THR A 71 -17.37 -1.19 -6.45
N HIS A 72 -16.51 -0.49 -7.19
CA HIS A 72 -15.10 -0.36 -6.85
C HIS A 72 -14.84 0.66 -5.76
N THR A 73 -13.88 0.32 -4.91
CA THR A 73 -13.29 1.19 -3.90
C THR A 73 -11.92 1.66 -4.38
N PHE A 74 -11.63 2.94 -4.21
CA PHE A 74 -10.39 3.57 -4.67
C PHE A 74 -9.67 4.32 -3.55
N LEU A 75 -8.45 3.91 -3.24
CA LEU A 75 -7.56 4.66 -2.37
C LEU A 75 -6.46 5.30 -3.21
N PHE A 76 -6.43 6.63 -3.20
CA PHE A 76 -5.38 7.42 -3.79
C PHE A 76 -4.42 7.87 -2.68
N ALA A 77 -3.11 7.84 -2.92
CA ALA A 77 -2.13 8.40 -2.00
C ALA A 77 -1.18 9.34 -2.73
N VAL A 78 -1.04 10.54 -2.19
CA VAL A 78 -0.07 11.54 -2.62
C VAL A 78 0.99 11.64 -1.54
N GLU A 79 2.17 11.08 -1.83
CA GLU A 79 3.21 10.87 -0.84
C GLU A 79 4.30 11.96 -0.94
N GLY A 80 4.56 12.69 0.15
CA GLY A 80 5.52 13.81 0.23
C GLY A 80 5.64 14.42 1.63
N GLY A 81 6.74 15.14 1.89
CA GLY A 81 7.17 15.50 3.25
C GLY A 81 6.54 16.74 3.91
N GLU A 82 5.68 17.47 3.20
CA GLU A 82 4.85 18.55 3.77
C GLU A 82 3.45 18.45 3.17
N ALA A 83 2.68 17.49 3.70
CA ALA A 83 1.33 17.22 3.28
C ALA A 83 0.33 18.14 3.99
N ALA A 84 -0.44 18.87 3.21
CA ALA A 84 -1.68 19.51 3.62
C ALA A 84 -2.81 18.94 2.75
N VAL A 85 -4.04 18.96 3.27
CA VAL A 85 -5.20 18.59 2.46
C VAL A 85 -5.28 19.55 1.27
N ASP A 86 -5.28 18.99 0.05
CA ASP A 86 -5.58 19.74 -1.16
C ASP A 86 -7.03 19.45 -1.57
N GLU A 87 -7.96 20.24 -1.05
CA GLU A 87 -9.40 20.10 -1.33
C GLU A 87 -9.71 20.31 -2.83
N LYS A 88 -8.94 21.15 -3.51
CA LYS A 88 -9.10 21.39 -4.93
C LYS A 88 -8.73 20.13 -5.71
N LEU A 89 -7.62 19.50 -5.38
CA LEU A 89 -7.24 18.23 -5.98
C LEU A 89 -8.31 17.16 -5.70
N ALA A 90 -8.77 17.03 -4.46
CA ALA A 90 -9.79 16.06 -4.10
C ALA A 90 -11.08 16.24 -4.92
N SER A 91 -11.53 17.50 -5.08
CA SER A 91 -12.65 17.85 -5.95
C SER A 91 -12.39 17.46 -7.40
N GLN A 92 -11.20 17.76 -7.94
CA GLN A 92 -10.85 17.43 -9.32
C GLN A 92 -10.80 15.91 -9.55
N VAL A 93 -10.21 15.14 -8.64
CA VAL A 93 -10.19 13.67 -8.72
C VAL A 93 -11.62 13.14 -8.64
N GLY A 94 -12.46 13.70 -7.76
CA GLY A 94 -13.87 13.34 -7.63
C GLY A 94 -14.67 13.58 -8.91
N ASP A 95 -14.49 14.74 -9.53
CA ASP A 95 -15.13 15.08 -10.82
C ASP A 95 -14.71 14.12 -11.94
N ARG A 96 -13.42 13.72 -11.97
CA ARG A 96 -12.90 12.76 -12.96
C ARG A 96 -13.41 11.35 -12.73
N LEU A 97 -13.49 10.92 -11.47
CA LEU A 97 -13.97 9.60 -11.08
C LEU A 97 -15.50 9.47 -11.17
N GLY A 98 -16.21 10.60 -11.06
CA GLY A 98 -17.67 10.63 -10.93
C GLY A 98 -18.15 10.23 -9.55
N SER A 99 -17.39 10.55 -8.50
CA SER A 99 -17.69 10.22 -7.11
C SER A 99 -17.25 11.33 -6.17
N ARG A 100 -17.87 11.40 -4.99
CA ARG A 100 -17.28 12.14 -3.87
C ARG A 100 -16.00 11.45 -3.43
N ILE A 101 -15.03 12.27 -3.00
CA ILE A 101 -13.74 11.80 -2.49
C ILE A 101 -13.50 12.43 -1.13
N GLU A 102 -13.23 11.59 -0.14
CA GLU A 102 -12.76 12.04 1.17
C GLU A 102 -11.26 12.34 1.11
N ALA A 103 -10.86 13.53 1.55
CA ALA A 103 -9.46 13.95 1.55
C ALA A 103 -8.93 14.02 2.97
N VAL A 104 -7.85 13.29 3.26
CA VAL A 104 -7.28 13.20 4.61
C VAL A 104 -5.77 13.35 4.59
N VAL A 105 -5.22 13.95 5.65
CA VAL A 105 -3.78 13.95 5.91
C VAL A 105 -3.46 12.82 6.87
N ARG A 106 -2.47 12.00 6.51
CA ARG A 106 -1.88 10.98 7.39
C ARG A 106 -1.10 11.69 8.49
N ASP A 107 -1.78 11.99 9.58
CA ASP A 107 -1.26 12.74 10.73
C ASP A 107 -0.74 11.86 11.87
N ALA A 108 -0.83 10.54 11.71
CA ALA A 108 -0.47 9.56 12.72
C ALA A 108 0.49 8.48 12.16
N PRO A 109 1.34 7.89 13.02
CA PRO A 109 2.13 6.72 12.67
C PRO A 109 1.28 5.54 12.19
N ALA A 110 1.85 4.65 11.37
CA ALA A 110 1.10 3.57 10.72
C ALA A 110 0.27 2.71 11.68
N SER A 111 0.78 2.37 12.88
CA SER A 111 0.05 1.55 13.86
C SER A 111 -1.27 2.19 14.35
N GLN A 112 -1.31 3.52 14.43
CA GLN A 112 -2.49 4.30 14.81
C GLN A 112 -3.36 4.60 13.59
N TRP A 113 -2.72 4.86 12.44
CA TRP A 113 -3.40 5.21 11.19
C TRP A 113 -4.37 4.13 10.73
N MET A 114 -4.08 2.85 10.99
CA MET A 114 -5.00 1.74 10.67
C MET A 114 -6.42 1.99 11.19
N SER A 115 -6.54 2.59 12.38
CA SER A 115 -7.81 2.87 13.04
C SER A 115 -8.45 4.19 12.61
N ARG A 116 -7.83 4.93 11.69
CA ARG A 116 -8.23 6.28 11.21
C ARG A 116 -8.41 6.36 9.70
N CYS A 117 -7.77 5.46 8.94
CA CYS A 117 -7.81 5.48 7.49
C CYS A 117 -9.26 5.41 6.95
N PRO A 118 -9.60 6.21 5.92
CA PRO A 118 -10.94 6.24 5.35
C PRO A 118 -11.23 4.95 4.57
N ILE A 119 -10.21 4.40 3.91
CA ILE A 119 -10.24 3.12 3.21
C ILE A 119 -9.13 2.26 3.79
N GLY A 120 -9.52 1.15 4.41
CA GLY A 120 -8.60 0.21 5.05
C GLY A 120 -8.66 -1.17 4.40
N LEU A 121 -7.66 -2.00 4.70
CA LEU A 121 -7.73 -3.43 4.44
C LEU A 121 -8.39 -4.13 5.63
N TRP A 122 -9.48 -4.82 5.36
CA TRP A 122 -10.21 -5.68 6.29
C TRP A 122 -9.99 -7.15 5.94
N LEU A 123 -10.49 -8.06 6.77
CA LEU A 123 -10.34 -9.50 6.55
C LEU A 123 -10.84 -9.97 5.18
N ASP A 124 -11.91 -9.33 4.69
CA ASP A 124 -12.60 -9.62 3.44
C ASP A 124 -12.10 -8.78 2.26
N GLY A 125 -11.18 -7.85 2.46
CA GLY A 125 -10.60 -7.02 1.39
C GLY A 125 -10.59 -5.52 1.72
N PHE A 126 -10.36 -4.68 0.71
CA PHE A 126 -10.40 -3.23 0.91
C PHE A 126 -11.83 -2.73 1.00
N GLY A 127 -12.08 -1.82 1.94
CA GLY A 127 -13.39 -1.21 2.12
C GLY A 127 -13.35 0.12 2.85
N ALA A 128 -14.33 0.97 2.57
CA ALA A 128 -14.53 2.22 3.28
C ALA A 128 -14.99 1.97 4.71
N ARG A 129 -14.48 2.77 5.65
CA ARG A 129 -14.89 2.71 7.06
C ARG A 129 -16.30 3.24 7.30
N GLN A 130 -16.68 4.28 6.56
CA GLN A 130 -18.04 4.80 6.52
C GLN A 130 -18.39 5.07 5.06
N GLN A 131 -19.39 4.37 4.53
CA GLN A 131 -19.95 4.69 3.23
C GLN A 131 -21.02 5.77 3.43
N GLN A 132 -20.88 6.94 2.79
CA GLN A 132 -21.92 7.96 2.90
C GLN A 132 -23.16 7.53 2.09
N ALA A 133 -24.34 7.87 2.60
CA ALA A 133 -25.59 7.58 1.92
C ALA A 133 -25.64 8.32 0.56
N GLY A 134 -25.81 7.57 -0.52
CA GLY A 134 -25.89 8.11 -1.89
C GLY A 134 -24.58 8.07 -2.68
N ASP A 135 -23.47 7.62 -2.08
CA ASP A 135 -22.24 7.39 -2.82
C ASP A 135 -22.34 6.12 -3.67
N THR A 136 -22.13 6.27 -4.97
CA THR A 136 -22.06 5.15 -5.91
C THR A 136 -20.73 4.41 -5.80
N ARG A 137 -19.65 5.09 -5.40
CA ARG A 137 -18.29 4.55 -5.23
C ARG A 137 -17.69 5.00 -3.89
N ALA A 138 -16.90 4.14 -3.26
CA ALA A 138 -16.08 4.53 -2.11
C ALA A 138 -14.72 5.03 -2.60
N ALA A 139 -14.36 6.28 -2.31
CA ALA A 139 -13.08 6.82 -2.73
C ALA A 139 -12.48 7.80 -1.71
N ALA A 140 -11.17 7.72 -1.51
CA ALA A 140 -10.44 8.62 -0.63
C ALA A 140 -9.05 8.96 -1.17
N ILE A 141 -8.55 10.14 -0.82
CA ILE A 141 -7.18 10.59 -1.09
C ILE A 141 -6.44 10.84 0.23
N GLU A 142 -5.34 10.12 0.42
CA GLU A 142 -4.42 10.29 1.54
C GLU A 142 -3.23 11.16 1.14
N PHE A 143 -2.95 12.21 1.92
CA PHE A 143 -1.74 13.01 1.80
C PHE A 143 -0.81 12.70 2.98
N GLY A 144 0.48 12.48 2.75
CA GLY A 144 1.41 12.27 3.86
C GLY A 144 2.77 11.77 3.43
N GLU A 145 3.62 11.44 4.40
CA GLU A 145 4.91 10.82 4.11
C GLU A 145 4.75 9.47 3.38
N PRO A 146 5.74 9.09 2.53
CA PRO A 146 5.72 7.80 1.85
C PRO A 146 5.62 6.61 2.81
N THR A 147 4.78 5.65 2.45
CA THR A 147 4.61 4.41 3.22
C THR A 147 5.00 3.21 2.40
N ALA A 148 5.75 2.27 2.96
CA ALA A 148 6.00 0.99 2.31
C ALA A 148 4.88 -0.02 2.65
N LEU A 149 4.38 -0.75 1.65
CA LEU A 149 3.39 -1.80 1.80
C LEU A 149 4.01 -3.16 1.46
N VAL A 150 3.98 -4.09 2.41
CA VAL A 150 4.54 -5.44 2.24
C VAL A 150 3.52 -6.46 2.74
N LYS A 151 3.01 -7.28 1.82
CA LYS A 151 2.13 -8.41 2.16
C LYS A 151 2.98 -9.65 2.45
N ILE A 152 2.60 -10.39 3.49
CA ILE A 152 3.33 -11.55 4.01
C ILE A 152 2.34 -12.68 4.25
N GLU A 153 2.52 -13.81 3.56
CA GLU A 153 1.75 -15.03 3.78
C GLU A 153 2.14 -15.68 5.11
N LEU A 154 1.15 -16.25 5.80
CA LEU A 154 1.29 -16.94 7.08
C LEU A 154 0.66 -18.34 6.99
N PRO A 155 1.26 -19.25 6.19
CA PRO A 155 0.72 -20.58 5.96
C PRO A 155 0.62 -21.36 7.27
N GLY A 156 -0.51 -22.07 7.44
CA GLY A 156 -0.79 -22.86 8.63
C GLY A 156 -1.28 -22.07 9.84
N LEU A 157 -1.37 -20.73 9.76
CA LEU A 157 -1.89 -19.94 10.87
C LEU A 157 -3.42 -20.10 10.98
N PRO A 158 -3.98 -20.37 12.18
CA PRO A 158 -5.43 -20.33 12.37
C PRO A 158 -5.98 -18.91 12.17
N GLY A 159 -7.13 -18.77 11.51
CA GLY A 159 -7.73 -17.46 11.21
C GLY A 159 -8.08 -16.64 12.46
N ASP A 160 -8.46 -17.29 13.55
CA ASP A 160 -8.70 -16.66 14.86
C ASP A 160 -7.41 -16.16 15.54
N ALA A 161 -6.27 -16.79 15.26
CA ALA A 161 -4.96 -16.35 15.72
C ALA A 161 -4.39 -15.16 14.91
N LEU A 162 -4.82 -14.97 13.67
CA LEU A 162 -4.31 -13.94 12.75
C LEU A 162 -4.36 -12.53 13.34
N HIS A 163 -5.50 -12.15 13.92
CA HIS A 163 -5.64 -10.83 14.56
C HIS A 163 -4.63 -10.61 15.68
N ARG A 164 -4.37 -11.64 16.48
CA ARG A 164 -3.41 -11.55 17.59
C ARG A 164 -1.99 -11.39 17.07
N VAL A 165 -1.61 -12.16 16.05
CA VAL A 165 -0.30 -12.09 15.40
C VAL A 165 -0.09 -10.69 14.79
N CYS A 166 -1.05 -10.18 14.00
CA CYS A 166 -0.97 -8.83 13.43
C CYS A 166 -0.91 -7.75 14.52
N ARG A 167 -1.74 -7.85 15.57
CA ARG A 167 -1.74 -6.88 16.68
C ARG A 167 -0.38 -6.80 17.37
N ALA A 168 0.29 -7.93 17.54
CA ALA A 168 1.61 -7.96 18.17
C ALA A 168 2.71 -7.34 17.29
N ALA A 169 2.59 -7.40 15.96
CA ALA A 169 3.57 -6.86 15.03
C ALA A 169 3.35 -5.39 14.64
N GLY A 170 2.10 -4.90 14.67
CA GLY A 170 1.78 -3.58 14.11
C GLY A 170 0.54 -2.89 14.67
N SER A 171 0.20 -3.10 15.94
CA SER A 171 -0.77 -2.23 16.65
C SER A 171 -0.07 -1.19 17.53
N GLU A 172 -0.83 -0.25 18.07
CA GLU A 172 -0.35 0.74 19.05
C GLU A 172 0.36 0.09 20.26
N SER A 173 -0.01 -1.15 20.60
CA SER A 173 0.57 -1.91 21.71
C SER A 173 1.83 -2.73 21.36
N SER A 174 2.22 -2.78 20.08
CA SER A 174 3.36 -3.59 19.61
C SER A 174 4.74 -3.05 19.99
N GLY A 175 4.83 -1.77 20.36
CA GLY A 175 6.10 -1.05 20.49
C GLY A 175 6.74 -0.65 19.15
N LEU A 176 6.15 -1.00 18.01
CA LEU A 176 6.56 -0.58 16.67
C LEU A 176 5.58 0.45 16.11
N LEU A 177 5.66 1.67 16.64
CA LEU A 177 4.70 2.75 16.35
C LEU A 177 4.53 3.02 14.84
N HIS A 178 5.58 2.89 14.05
CA HIS A 178 5.56 3.18 12.61
C HIS A 178 5.23 1.96 11.73
N ILE A 179 4.75 0.86 12.32
CA ILE A 179 4.27 -0.33 11.62
C ILE A 179 2.78 -0.53 11.90
N GLY A 180 1.98 -0.52 10.84
CA GLY A 180 0.60 -1.04 10.84
C GLY A 180 0.59 -2.47 10.30
N ALA A 181 -0.19 -3.39 10.89
CA ALA A 181 -0.31 -4.77 10.41
C ALA A 181 -1.77 -5.16 10.23
N TYR A 182 -2.24 -5.17 8.99
CA TYR A 182 -3.63 -5.50 8.63
C TYR A 182 -3.76 -7.02 8.42
N PRO A 183 -4.68 -7.69 9.14
CA PRO A 183 -4.97 -9.10 8.91
C PRO A 183 -5.83 -9.28 7.66
N GLY A 184 -5.51 -10.27 6.83
CA GLY A 184 -6.35 -10.67 5.70
C GLY A 184 -6.30 -12.18 5.42
N ILE A 185 -7.31 -12.67 4.72
CA ILE A 185 -7.37 -14.06 4.24
C ILE A 185 -7.40 -14.03 2.72
N SER A 186 -6.49 -14.78 2.08
CA SER A 186 -6.44 -14.85 0.62
C SER A 186 -7.76 -15.35 0.05
N ARG A 187 -8.37 -14.58 -0.84
CA ARG A 187 -9.55 -14.99 -1.63
C ARG A 187 -9.24 -16.14 -2.59
N LYS A 188 -7.99 -16.23 -3.05
CA LYS A 188 -7.54 -17.25 -4.02
C LYS A 188 -7.21 -18.59 -3.36
N SER A 189 -6.51 -18.57 -2.23
CA SER A 189 -5.94 -19.77 -1.59
C SER A 189 -6.50 -20.07 -0.21
N GLY A 190 -7.20 -19.13 0.43
CA GLY A 190 -7.61 -19.23 1.83
C GLY A 190 -6.46 -19.05 2.82
N THR A 191 -5.23 -18.84 2.35
CA THR A 191 -4.06 -18.65 3.22
C THR A 191 -4.15 -17.30 3.95
N PRO A 192 -4.00 -17.29 5.29
CA PRO A 192 -3.88 -16.05 6.05
C PRO A 192 -2.65 -15.25 5.64
N PHE A 193 -2.75 -13.93 5.71
CA PHE A 193 -1.63 -13.05 5.47
C PHE A 193 -1.71 -11.81 6.36
N ALA A 194 -0.56 -11.15 6.54
CA ALA A 194 -0.46 -9.83 7.13
C ALA A 194 -0.01 -8.84 6.04
N LEU A 195 -0.74 -7.75 5.85
CA LEU A 195 -0.26 -6.58 5.12
C LEU A 195 0.39 -5.62 6.10
N LEU A 196 1.70 -5.43 5.98
CA LEU A 196 2.44 -4.46 6.76
C LEU A 196 2.48 -3.12 6.04
N GLN A 197 2.16 -2.05 6.77
CA GLN A 197 2.38 -0.68 6.37
C GLN A 197 3.50 -0.08 7.21
N CYS A 198 4.59 0.34 6.58
CA CYS A 198 5.72 0.98 7.25
C CYS A 198 5.76 2.46 6.89
N SER A 199 5.56 3.32 7.89
CA SER A 199 5.58 4.79 7.73
C SER A 199 6.95 5.42 7.99
N ASP A 200 7.84 4.73 8.71
CA ASP A 200 9.20 5.20 8.99
C ASP A 200 10.10 4.01 9.36
N GLY A 201 10.82 3.47 8.37
CA GLY A 201 11.72 2.33 8.55
C GLY A 201 12.95 2.62 9.43
N LYS A 202 13.28 3.90 9.69
CA LYS A 202 14.35 4.27 10.63
C LYS A 202 13.88 4.12 12.07
N LYS A 203 12.66 4.57 12.38
CA LYS A 203 12.09 4.51 13.73
C LYS A 203 11.51 3.15 14.08
N SER A 204 10.88 2.46 13.13
CA SER A 204 10.40 1.10 13.31
C SER A 204 10.85 0.22 12.14
N PRO A 205 12.06 -0.35 12.22
CA PRO A 205 12.64 -1.11 11.12
C PRO A 205 11.82 -2.33 10.71
N LEU A 206 11.65 -2.52 9.40
CA LEU A 206 10.87 -3.61 8.83
C LEU A 206 11.31 -4.99 9.36
N HIS A 207 12.61 -5.24 9.49
CA HIS A 207 13.13 -6.51 10.00
C HIS A 207 12.68 -6.84 11.43
N ARG A 208 12.43 -5.82 12.27
CA ARG A 208 11.88 -6.04 13.62
C ARG A 208 10.42 -6.45 13.56
N ALA A 209 9.63 -5.82 12.69
CA ALA A 209 8.25 -6.21 12.45
C ALA A 209 8.17 -7.66 11.94
N LEU A 210 9.02 -8.02 10.97
CA LEU A 210 9.14 -9.39 10.46
C LEU A 210 9.55 -10.37 11.57
N ALA A 211 10.49 -10.01 12.45
CA ALA A 211 10.88 -10.86 13.57
C ALA A 211 9.74 -11.08 14.56
N LEU A 212 9.00 -10.03 14.94
CA LEU A 212 7.85 -10.15 15.82
C LEU A 212 6.73 -10.99 15.19
N LEU A 213 6.43 -10.75 13.91
CA LEU A 213 5.42 -11.51 13.18
C LEU A 213 5.77 -13.01 13.16
N ASP A 214 7.04 -13.34 12.90
CA ASP A 214 7.55 -14.71 12.89
C ASP A 214 7.47 -15.36 14.28
N ILE A 215 7.94 -14.67 15.33
CA ILE A 215 7.87 -15.16 16.72
C ILE A 215 6.42 -15.44 17.13
N GLU A 216 5.50 -14.53 16.81
CA GLU A 216 4.10 -14.66 17.20
C GLU A 216 3.38 -15.72 16.37
N ALA A 217 3.65 -15.83 15.06
CA ALA A 217 3.10 -16.90 14.23
C ALA A 217 3.58 -18.29 14.70
N ASN A 218 4.86 -18.42 15.09
CA ASN A 218 5.44 -19.68 15.56
C ASN A 218 4.75 -20.21 16.83
N ARG A 219 4.21 -19.32 17.69
CA ARG A 219 3.42 -19.73 18.87
C ARG A 219 2.13 -20.48 18.51
N PHE A 220 1.68 -20.35 17.26
CA PHE A 220 0.51 -21.03 16.72
C PHE A 220 0.88 -22.09 15.67
N GLY A 221 2.16 -22.48 15.59
CA GLY A 221 2.63 -23.51 14.65
C GLY A 221 2.75 -23.03 13.20
N ALA A 222 2.75 -21.73 12.95
CA ALA A 222 2.92 -21.14 11.63
C ALA A 222 4.26 -20.42 11.51
N THR A 223 4.74 -20.22 10.28
CA THR A 223 5.96 -19.42 10.00
C THR A 223 5.64 -18.36 8.96
N ILE A 224 6.50 -17.34 8.86
CA ILE A 224 6.44 -16.43 7.71
C ILE A 224 6.69 -17.21 6.41
N GLY A 225 5.78 -17.04 5.46
CA GLY A 225 5.86 -17.58 4.11
C GLY A 225 6.39 -16.56 3.11
N ARG A 226 5.81 -16.59 1.91
CA ARG A 226 6.18 -15.67 0.83
C ARG A 226 5.80 -14.23 1.20
N ALA A 227 6.66 -13.28 0.83
CA ALA A 227 6.36 -11.86 0.90
C ALA A 227 6.28 -11.23 -0.51
N SER A 228 5.41 -10.24 -0.67
CA SER A 228 5.28 -9.42 -1.88
C SER A 228 5.24 -7.94 -1.50
N VAL A 229 6.01 -7.14 -2.21
CA VAL A 229 6.05 -5.68 -2.02
C VAL A 229 5.01 -5.04 -2.94
N TRP A 230 4.19 -4.14 -2.38
CA TRP A 230 3.08 -3.48 -3.07
C TRP A 230 3.34 -1.99 -3.36
N SER A 231 4.51 -1.48 -2.99
CA SER A 231 4.88 -0.08 -3.15
C SER A 231 6.38 0.08 -3.42
N PHE A 232 6.84 1.33 -3.52
CA PHE A 232 8.26 1.61 -3.32
C PHE A 232 8.68 1.16 -1.92
N LEU A 233 9.79 0.43 -1.85
CA LEU A 233 10.44 0.03 -0.61
C LEU A 233 11.84 0.65 -0.59
N PRO A 234 12.17 1.52 0.39
CA PRO A 234 13.48 2.13 0.46
C PRO A 234 14.59 1.07 0.50
N LEU A 235 15.64 1.27 -0.31
CA LEU A 235 16.77 0.34 -0.35
C LEU A 235 17.40 0.12 1.03
N ALA A 236 17.45 1.17 1.86
CA ALA A 236 17.94 1.08 3.24
C ALA A 236 17.16 0.07 4.09
N ASP A 237 15.85 -0.05 3.90
CA ASP A 237 15.02 -1.01 4.63
C ASP A 237 15.26 -2.45 4.17
N VAL A 238 15.49 -2.64 2.86
CA VAL A 238 15.89 -3.94 2.29
C VAL A 238 17.25 -4.36 2.85
N LEU A 239 18.25 -3.49 2.74
CA LEU A 239 19.61 -3.77 3.21
C LEU A 239 19.65 -4.00 4.73
N GLY A 240 18.92 -3.18 5.50
CA GLY A 240 18.77 -3.37 6.94
C GLY A 240 18.12 -4.71 7.29
N THR A 241 17.17 -5.18 6.48
CA THR A 241 16.54 -6.49 6.64
C THR A 241 17.48 -7.64 6.30
N LEU A 242 18.25 -7.52 5.24
CA LEU A 242 19.27 -8.50 4.87
C LEU A 242 20.35 -8.60 5.95
N ALA A 243 20.90 -7.47 6.42
CA ALA A 243 21.93 -7.43 7.44
C ALA A 243 21.45 -7.99 8.80
N ALA A 244 20.15 -7.86 9.12
CA ALA A 244 19.58 -8.42 10.35
C ALA A 244 19.37 -9.94 10.29
N ARG A 245 19.27 -10.54 9.10
CA ARG A 245 18.98 -11.97 8.90
C ARG A 245 20.16 -12.78 8.37
N MET A 246 21.14 -12.11 7.79
CA MET A 246 22.32 -12.71 7.19
C MET A 246 23.57 -12.04 7.74
N PRO A 247 24.71 -12.75 7.87
CA PRO A 247 25.99 -12.15 8.22
C PRO A 247 26.59 -11.38 7.03
N LEU A 248 25.80 -10.49 6.44
CA LEU A 248 26.16 -9.68 5.29
C LEU A 248 26.13 -8.20 5.69
N SER A 249 27.26 -7.53 5.54
CA SER A 249 27.33 -6.06 5.58
C SER A 249 27.27 -5.56 4.15
N ALA A 250 26.05 -5.33 3.65
CA ALA A 250 25.83 -4.81 2.30
C ALA A 250 25.61 -3.29 2.36
N ALA A 251 26.44 -2.54 1.64
CA ALA A 251 26.30 -1.10 1.45
C ALA A 251 25.54 -0.79 0.16
N ALA A 252 24.85 0.34 0.11
CA ALA A 252 24.09 0.76 -1.08
C ALA A 252 24.98 0.83 -2.35
N ALA A 253 26.23 1.25 -2.21
CA ALA A 253 27.21 1.31 -3.31
C ALA A 253 27.56 -0.06 -3.93
N GLN A 254 27.21 -1.17 -3.28
CA GLN A 254 27.44 -2.53 -3.77
C GLN A 254 26.24 -3.12 -4.50
N VAL A 255 25.12 -2.38 -4.53
CA VAL A 255 23.91 -2.80 -5.24
C VAL A 255 24.08 -2.43 -6.70
N ILE A 256 24.17 -3.43 -7.56
CA ILE A 256 24.19 -3.22 -9.01
C ILE A 256 22.75 -2.89 -9.42
N GLU A 257 22.52 -1.65 -9.85
CA GLU A 257 21.27 -1.27 -10.51
C GLU A 257 21.19 -2.01 -11.84
N THR A 258 20.46 -3.12 -11.89
CA THR A 258 20.00 -3.66 -13.16
C THR A 258 18.82 -2.80 -13.57
N HIS A 259 19.05 -1.78 -14.40
CA HIS A 259 17.95 -1.18 -15.15
C HIS A 259 17.32 -2.30 -15.95
N LEU A 260 16.18 -2.80 -15.50
CA LEU A 260 15.31 -3.56 -16.38
C LEU A 260 14.91 -2.54 -17.45
N GLU A 261 15.52 -2.66 -18.63
CA GLU A 261 15.07 -1.96 -19.83
C GLU A 261 13.54 -2.05 -19.84
N ARG A 262 12.86 -0.92 -20.11
CA ARG A 262 11.40 -0.89 -20.28
C ARG A 262 11.04 -2.10 -21.13
N SER A 263 10.48 -3.12 -20.49
CA SER A 263 10.14 -4.35 -21.19
C SER A 263 9.12 -3.92 -22.22
N GLY A 264 9.51 -3.97 -23.49
CA GLY A 264 8.58 -3.72 -24.59
C GLY A 264 7.34 -4.58 -24.36
N ARG A 265 6.19 -3.92 -24.45
CA ARG A 265 4.82 -4.43 -24.26
C ARG A 265 4.64 -5.91 -24.56
#